data_AF-A0A6H1K8K2-F1
#
_entry.id   AF-A0A6H1K8K2-F1
#
_cell.length_a   1.000
_cell.length_b   1.000
_cell.length_c   1.000
_cell.angle_alpha   90.00
_cell.angle_beta   90.00
_cell.angle_gamma   90.00
#
_symmetry.space_group_name_H-M   'P 1'
#
loop_
_entity.id
_entity.type
_entity.pdbx_description
1 polymer ?
#
loop_
_entity_poly.entity_id
_entity_poly.type
_entity_poly.pdbx_seq_one_letter_code
_entity_poly.pdbx_strand_id
1 'polypeptide(L)'
;MCPDRTGHLQIMAEDVTLTLREHDQERLDKLSEVRKDKAVWEHQRKYEQSKREYLGEDVLKDTGSAVVWWLAKNDDHVEKAVADIGLLAQLTSAANDTDVPERLRDLLPQPRHERPDLHVVDAPPASFEREPTAADHFEGFLAGMGFADGDVRRVMLTKQIADIIKTQDRNETAEELLRRFDPPARHTPDDDTSDETPGL
;
A
#
# COMPACT_ATOMS: atom_id res chain seq x y z
N MET A 1 -41.64 50.94 -0.53
CA MET A 1 -40.88 51.12 -1.78
C MET A 1 -41.84 51.68 -2.84
N CYS A 2 -41.52 52.81 -3.46
CA CYS A 2 -42.34 53.38 -4.55
C CYS A 2 -41.76 52.96 -5.90
N PRO A 3 -42.60 52.57 -6.88
CA PRO A 3 -42.14 52.24 -8.22
C PRO A 3 -41.51 53.47 -8.89
N ASP A 4 -40.54 53.23 -9.77
CA ASP A 4 -39.94 54.29 -10.56
C ASP A 4 -40.93 54.87 -11.58
N ARG A 5 -40.52 55.91 -12.31
CA ARG A 5 -41.36 56.57 -13.32
C ARG A 5 -41.78 55.67 -14.49
N THR A 6 -41.16 54.51 -14.66
CA THR A 6 -41.51 53.50 -15.66
C THR A 6 -42.46 52.43 -15.11
N GLY A 7 -42.80 52.50 -13.81
CA GLY A 7 -43.68 51.53 -13.15
C GLY A 7 -42.94 50.30 -12.62
N HIS A 8 -41.60 50.30 -12.62
CA HIS A 8 -40.80 49.18 -12.15
C HIS A 8 -40.30 49.40 -10.72
N LEU A 9 -40.29 48.33 -9.93
CA LEU A 9 -39.83 48.34 -8.55
C LEU A 9 -38.55 47.50 -8.45
N GLN A 10 -37.42 48.14 -8.16
CA GLN A 10 -36.19 47.41 -7.86
C GLN A 10 -36.22 46.99 -6.39
N ILE A 11 -36.17 45.68 -6.17
CA ILE A 11 -36.18 45.08 -4.83
C ILE A 11 -34.93 44.21 -4.72
N MET A 12 -34.20 44.36 -3.63
CA MET A 12 -33.14 43.44 -3.22
C MET A 12 -33.64 42.66 -2.01
N ALA A 13 -33.47 41.35 -2.03
CA ALA A 13 -33.67 40.48 -0.88
C ALA A 13 -32.32 39.87 -0.54
N GLU A 14 -31.93 39.96 0.73
CA GLU A 14 -30.63 39.48 1.21
C GLU A 14 -30.70 37.99 1.60
N ASP A 15 -31.82 37.54 2.18
CA ASP A 15 -31.99 36.18 2.71
C ASP A 15 -33.18 35.43 2.08
N VAL A 16 -33.02 35.01 0.83
CA VAL A 16 -34.02 34.16 0.16
C VAL A 16 -33.78 32.70 0.54
N THR A 17 -34.69 32.11 1.31
CA THR A 17 -34.68 30.69 1.63
C THR A 17 -35.63 29.93 0.70
N LEU A 18 -35.16 28.81 0.16
CA LEU A 18 -35.94 27.90 -0.67
C LEU A 18 -36.13 26.58 0.08
N THR A 19 -37.37 26.20 0.35
CA THR A 19 -37.69 24.91 0.97
C THR A 19 -38.05 23.91 -0.12
N LEU A 20 -37.25 22.85 -0.24
CA LEU A 20 -37.49 21.77 -1.19
C LEU A 20 -38.29 20.64 -0.53
N ARG A 21 -38.95 19.82 -1.35
CA ARG A 21 -39.49 18.54 -0.88
C ARG A 21 -38.33 17.58 -0.63
N GLU A 22 -38.48 16.71 0.37
CA GLU A 22 -37.43 15.75 0.80
C GLU A 22 -36.86 14.94 -0.37
N HIS A 23 -37.73 14.41 -1.25
CA HIS A 23 -37.30 13.67 -2.44
C HIS A 23 -36.43 14.49 -3.41
N ASP A 24 -36.73 15.78 -3.58
CA ASP A 24 -35.95 16.65 -4.46
C ASP A 24 -34.62 17.05 -3.81
N GLN A 25 -34.61 17.22 -2.48
CA GLN A 25 -33.38 17.44 -1.72
C GLN A 25 -32.44 16.23 -1.80
N GLU A 26 -32.94 15.02 -1.53
CA GLU A 26 -32.16 13.78 -1.65
C GLU A 26 -31.55 13.61 -3.05
N ARG A 27 -32.34 13.95 -4.09
CA ARG A 27 -31.87 13.88 -5.47
C ARG A 27 -30.73 14.87 -5.73
N LEU A 28 -30.82 16.09 -5.20
CA LEU A 28 -29.76 17.09 -5.32
C LEU A 28 -28.51 16.68 -4.54
N ASP A 29 -28.68 16.09 -3.36
CA ASP A 29 -27.56 15.60 -2.54
C ASP A 29 -26.80 14.49 -3.27
N LYS A 30 -27.52 13.50 -3.82
CA LYS A 30 -26.92 12.43 -4.65
C LYS A 30 -26.19 13.00 -5.87
N LEU A 31 -26.75 14.02 -6.52
CA LEU A 31 -26.10 14.67 -7.67
C LEU A 31 -24.84 15.45 -7.25
N SER A 32 -24.87 16.07 -6.07
CA SER A 32 -23.72 16.77 -5.48
C SER A 32 -22.60 15.79 -5.16
N GLU A 33 -22.92 14.64 -4.56
CA GLU A 33 -21.98 13.56 -4.26
C GLU A 33 -21.31 13.05 -5.54
N VAL A 34 -22.08 12.65 -6.55
CA VAL A 34 -21.53 12.17 -7.83
C VAL A 34 -20.62 13.20 -8.50
N ARG A 35 -20.92 14.51 -8.38
CA ARG A 35 -20.06 15.57 -8.91
C ARG A 35 -18.75 15.69 -8.15
N LYS A 36 -18.79 15.57 -6.82
CA LYS A 36 -17.59 15.58 -5.97
C LYS A 36 -16.72 14.38 -6.29
N ASP A 37 -17.31 13.19 -6.37
CA ASP A 37 -16.59 11.95 -6.71
C ASP A 37 -15.95 12.03 -8.08
N LYS A 38 -16.67 12.55 -9.08
CA LYS A 38 -16.11 12.80 -10.40
C LYS A 38 -14.91 13.74 -10.34
N ALA A 39 -15.01 14.84 -9.59
CA ALA A 39 -13.90 15.79 -9.46
C ALA A 39 -12.67 15.15 -8.80
N VAL A 40 -12.88 14.33 -7.75
CA VAL A 40 -11.81 13.56 -7.10
C VAL A 40 -11.18 12.58 -8.08
N TRP A 41 -12.00 11.83 -8.83
CA TRP A 41 -11.52 10.88 -9.83
C TRP A 41 -10.73 11.57 -10.96
N GLU A 42 -11.22 12.70 -11.49
CA GLU A 42 -10.53 13.47 -12.51
C GLU A 42 -9.17 13.98 -12.01
N HIS A 43 -9.11 14.46 -10.77
CA HIS A 43 -7.86 14.88 -10.15
C HIS A 43 -6.88 13.71 -10.00
N GLN A 44 -7.33 12.56 -9.49
CA GLN A 44 -6.49 11.37 -9.35
C GLN A 44 -6.00 10.87 -10.71
N ARG A 45 -6.89 10.80 -11.70
CA ARG A 45 -6.55 10.36 -13.06
C ARG A 45 -5.53 11.30 -13.70
N LYS A 46 -5.69 12.61 -13.51
CA LYS A 46 -4.73 13.61 -13.97
C LYS A 46 -3.39 13.48 -13.25
N TYR A 47 -3.40 13.27 -11.94
CA TYR A 47 -2.19 13.03 -11.15
C TYR A 47 -1.41 11.82 -11.68
N GLU A 48 -2.09 10.68 -11.88
CA GLU A 48 -1.48 9.48 -12.45
C GLU A 48 -0.96 9.71 -13.87
N GLN A 49 -1.72 10.42 -14.71
CA GLN A 49 -1.30 10.75 -16.06
C GLN A 49 -0.04 11.62 -16.06
N SER A 50 -0.02 12.71 -15.28
CA SER A 50 1.13 13.59 -15.14
C SER A 50 2.33 12.86 -14.54
N LYS A 51 2.12 11.92 -13.62
CA LYS A 51 3.19 11.07 -13.08
C LYS A 51 3.79 10.16 -14.15
N ARG A 52 2.96 9.54 -15.00
CA ARG A 52 3.43 8.72 -16.13
C ARG A 52 4.18 9.55 -17.15
N GLU A 53 3.67 10.73 -17.48
CA GLU A 53 4.32 11.68 -18.38
C GLU A 53 5.68 12.12 -17.84
N TYR A 54 5.76 12.53 -16.56
CA TYR A 54 7.02 12.86 -15.90
C TYR A 54 8.00 11.68 -15.91
N LEU A 55 7.55 10.49 -15.51
CA LEU A 55 8.43 9.32 -15.49
C LEU A 55 8.88 8.88 -16.88
N GLY A 56 8.01 8.98 -17.89
CA GLY A 56 8.35 8.60 -19.26
C GLY A 56 9.25 9.62 -19.95
N GLU A 57 8.83 10.88 -19.98
CA GLU A 57 9.45 11.94 -20.79
C GLU A 57 10.65 12.61 -20.09
N ASP A 58 10.65 12.69 -18.76
CA ASP A 58 11.73 13.35 -18.02
C ASP A 58 12.70 12.35 -17.38
N VAL A 59 12.20 11.25 -16.81
CA VAL A 59 13.06 10.31 -16.05
C VAL A 59 13.60 9.19 -16.93
N LEU A 60 12.73 8.47 -17.63
CA LEU A 60 13.08 7.25 -18.35
C LEU A 60 13.33 7.45 -19.85
N LYS A 61 13.36 8.70 -20.30
CA LYS A 61 13.66 9.06 -21.69
C LYS A 61 15.00 8.53 -22.18
N ASP A 62 16.02 8.59 -21.34
CA ASP A 62 17.32 8.01 -21.60
C ASP A 62 18.00 7.56 -20.29
N THR A 63 19.01 6.70 -20.41
CA THR A 63 19.74 6.18 -19.25
C THR A 63 20.40 7.29 -18.42
N GLY A 64 20.81 8.41 -19.02
CA GLY A 64 21.44 9.51 -18.31
C GLY A 64 20.45 10.25 -17.40
N SER A 65 19.26 10.53 -17.91
CA SER A 65 18.16 11.16 -17.18
C SER A 65 17.71 10.27 -16.00
N ALA A 66 17.67 8.95 -16.20
CA ALA A 66 17.37 8.00 -15.15
C ALA A 66 18.45 7.99 -14.04
N VAL A 67 19.74 8.09 -14.40
CA VAL A 67 20.84 8.19 -13.44
C VAL A 67 20.77 9.49 -12.63
N VAL A 68 20.52 10.63 -13.28
CA VAL A 68 20.39 11.93 -12.61
C VAL A 68 19.20 11.90 -11.64
N TRP A 69 18.06 11.37 -12.08
CA TRP A 69 16.89 11.20 -11.22
C TRP A 69 17.18 10.26 -10.04
N TRP A 70 17.88 9.16 -10.28
CA TRP A 70 18.26 8.21 -9.24
C TRP A 70 19.16 8.87 -8.19
N LEU A 71 20.15 9.67 -8.60
CA LEU A 71 21.03 10.42 -7.69
C LEU A 71 20.23 11.42 -6.85
N ALA A 72 19.37 12.22 -7.50
CA ALA A 72 18.52 13.18 -6.81
C ALA A 72 17.56 12.52 -5.81
N LYS A 73 17.17 11.26 -6.06
CA LYS A 73 16.27 10.50 -5.17
C LYS A 73 16.99 9.76 -4.05
N ASN A 74 18.29 9.49 -4.20
CA ASN A 74 19.11 8.72 -3.29
C ASN A 74 20.30 9.56 -2.78
N ASP A 75 20.09 10.81 -2.38
CA ASP A 75 21.09 11.67 -1.71
C ASP A 75 22.50 11.63 -2.33
N ASP A 76 22.59 11.65 -3.65
CA ASP A 76 23.86 11.66 -4.40
C ASP A 76 24.82 10.48 -4.10
N HIS A 77 24.30 9.28 -3.81
CA HIS A 77 25.12 8.06 -3.65
C HIS A 77 25.75 7.58 -4.96
N VAL A 78 26.82 8.25 -5.41
CA VAL A 78 27.46 8.05 -6.72
C VAL A 78 27.94 6.61 -6.94
N GLU A 79 28.56 5.98 -5.95
CA GLU A 79 29.11 4.62 -6.10
C GLU A 79 28.03 3.60 -6.45
N LYS A 80 26.87 3.73 -5.79
CA LYS A 80 25.73 2.86 -6.02
C LYS A 80 25.03 3.21 -7.33
N ALA A 81 24.93 4.50 -7.68
CA ALA A 81 24.44 4.92 -8.99
C ALA A 81 25.23 4.28 -10.12
N VAL A 82 26.58 4.28 -10.01
CA VAL A 82 27.48 3.67 -10.99
C VAL A 82 27.29 2.15 -11.09
N ALA A 83 27.11 1.47 -9.94
CA ALA A 83 26.81 0.04 -9.93
C ALA A 83 25.46 -0.27 -10.60
N ASP A 84 24.46 0.59 -10.42
CA ASP A 84 23.11 0.41 -10.92
C ASP A 84 22.91 0.92 -12.37
N ILE A 85 23.94 1.48 -13.03
CA ILE A 85 23.85 1.99 -14.41
C ILE A 85 23.30 0.93 -15.38
N GLY A 86 23.74 -0.33 -15.24
CA GLY A 86 23.25 -1.43 -16.07
C GLY A 86 21.75 -1.68 -15.89
N LEU A 87 21.27 -1.67 -14.64
CA LEU A 87 19.85 -1.84 -14.32
C LEU A 87 19.01 -0.66 -14.83
N LEU A 88 19.51 0.56 -14.66
CA LEU A 88 18.85 1.76 -15.16
C LEU A 88 18.79 1.75 -16.69
N ALA A 89 19.85 1.30 -17.37
CA ALA A 89 19.86 1.13 -18.81
C ALA A 89 18.77 0.13 -19.25
N GLN A 90 18.71 -1.04 -18.62
CA GLN A 90 17.69 -2.04 -18.88
C GLN A 90 16.27 -1.50 -18.67
N LEU A 91 16.04 -0.77 -17.58
CA LEU A 91 14.74 -0.21 -17.25
C LEU A 91 14.32 0.88 -18.24
N THR A 92 15.24 1.76 -18.65
CA THR A 92 14.97 2.76 -19.70
C THR A 92 14.73 2.12 -21.07
N SER A 93 15.50 1.10 -21.43
CA SER A 93 15.30 0.36 -22.67
C SER A 93 13.93 -0.33 -22.72
N ALA A 94 13.53 -0.97 -21.61
CA ALA A 94 12.21 -1.60 -21.48
C ALA A 94 11.07 -0.58 -21.48
N ALA A 95 11.25 0.61 -20.89
CA ALA A 95 10.24 1.66 -20.88
C ALA A 95 9.98 2.29 -22.26
N ASN A 96 10.96 2.21 -23.17
CA ASN A 96 10.89 2.81 -24.51
C ASN A 96 10.76 1.76 -25.63
N ASP A 97 10.56 0.48 -25.31
CA ASP A 97 10.54 -0.63 -26.28
C ASP A 97 11.80 -0.65 -27.19
N THR A 98 12.97 -0.39 -26.62
CA THR A 98 14.26 -0.38 -27.33
C THR A 98 15.25 -1.37 -26.74
N ASP A 99 16.25 -1.76 -27.53
CA ASP A 99 17.35 -2.59 -27.03
C ASP A 99 18.31 -1.81 -26.11
N VAL A 100 18.97 -2.53 -25.20
CA VAL A 100 20.02 -1.94 -24.36
C VAL A 100 21.22 -1.54 -25.21
N PRO A 101 21.74 -0.29 -25.06
CA PRO A 101 22.92 0.18 -25.77
C PRO A 101 24.11 -0.76 -25.60
N GLU A 102 24.80 -1.09 -26.69
CA GLU A 102 25.89 -2.09 -26.71
C GLU A 102 26.95 -1.81 -25.64
N ARG A 103 27.33 -0.53 -25.47
CA ARG A 103 28.31 -0.07 -24.47
C ARG A 103 27.94 -0.37 -23.01
N LEU A 104 26.64 -0.60 -22.73
CA LEU A 104 26.12 -0.86 -21.39
C LEU A 104 25.72 -2.32 -21.20
N ARG A 105 25.78 -3.16 -22.25
CA ARG A 105 25.41 -4.58 -22.16
C ARG A 105 26.31 -5.35 -21.21
N ASP A 106 27.59 -5.00 -21.13
CA ASP A 106 28.55 -5.63 -20.24
C ASP A 106 28.27 -5.36 -18.76
N LEU A 107 27.53 -4.28 -18.47
CA LEU A 107 27.11 -3.89 -17.12
C LEU A 107 25.77 -4.52 -16.71
N LEU A 108 25.09 -5.21 -17.63
CA LEU A 108 23.86 -5.90 -17.29
C LEU A 108 24.15 -7.06 -16.33
N PRO A 109 23.28 -7.27 -15.33
CA PRO A 109 23.32 -8.51 -14.58
C PRO A 109 23.20 -9.66 -15.56
N GLN A 110 24.22 -10.52 -15.63
CA GLN A 110 24.14 -11.73 -16.42
C GLN A 110 22.91 -12.50 -15.94
N PRO A 111 21.98 -12.88 -16.83
CA PRO A 111 20.92 -13.79 -16.44
C PRO A 111 21.62 -15.01 -15.84
N ARG A 112 21.35 -15.30 -14.57
CA ARG A 112 21.74 -16.58 -13.97
C ARG A 112 20.98 -17.63 -14.76
N HIS A 113 21.55 -18.07 -15.88
CA HIS A 113 21.24 -19.35 -16.45
C HIS A 113 21.63 -20.35 -15.37
N GLU A 114 20.64 -20.78 -14.57
CA GLU A 114 20.68 -22.08 -13.92
C GLU A 114 21.01 -23.09 -15.02
N ARG A 115 22.30 -23.37 -15.19
CA ARG A 115 22.72 -24.60 -15.84
C ARG A 115 22.10 -25.69 -14.97
N PRO A 116 21.31 -26.63 -15.54
CA PRO A 116 20.92 -27.81 -14.80
C PRO A 116 22.18 -28.67 -14.65
N ASP A 117 23.01 -28.33 -13.67
CA ASP A 117 24.09 -29.18 -13.24
C ASP A 117 23.43 -30.40 -12.59
N LEU A 118 23.44 -31.49 -13.35
CA LEU A 118 23.15 -32.85 -12.93
C LEU A 118 24.09 -33.26 -11.80
N HIS A 119 23.82 -32.81 -10.57
CA HIS A 119 24.32 -33.40 -9.35
C HIS A 119 23.24 -33.31 -8.27
N VAL A 120 22.31 -34.27 -8.33
CA VAL A 120 21.46 -34.64 -7.20
C VAL A 120 22.37 -35.28 -6.15
N VAL A 121 22.89 -34.45 -5.25
CA VAL A 121 23.36 -34.88 -3.94
C VAL A 121 22.57 -34.08 -2.92
N ASP A 122 21.45 -34.68 -2.52
CA ASP A 122 20.80 -34.60 -1.20
C ASP A 122 21.04 -33.31 -0.38
N ALA A 123 20.58 -32.18 -0.92
CA ALA A 123 20.36 -30.98 -0.14
C ALA A 123 18.84 -30.78 -0.01
N PRO A 124 18.31 -30.52 1.21
CA PRO A 124 16.88 -30.26 1.37
C PRO A 124 16.50 -29.09 0.46
N PRO A 125 15.38 -29.19 -0.27
CA PRO A 125 15.03 -28.21 -1.28
C PRO A 125 15.04 -26.82 -0.66
N ALA A 126 15.79 -25.91 -1.30
CA ALA A 126 15.79 -24.50 -0.96
C ALA A 126 14.32 -24.07 -0.88
N SER A 127 13.89 -23.76 0.34
CA SER A 127 12.58 -23.24 0.63
C SER A 127 12.35 -22.04 -0.27
N PHE A 128 11.38 -22.15 -1.19
CA PHE A 128 10.79 -21.02 -1.88
C PHE A 128 10.62 -19.91 -0.85
N GLU A 129 11.30 -18.78 -1.05
CA GLU A 129 11.10 -17.61 -0.18
C GLU A 129 9.62 -17.24 -0.31
N ARG A 130 8.84 -17.65 0.70
CA ARG A 130 7.42 -17.36 0.79
C ARG A 130 7.30 -15.85 0.80
N GLU A 131 6.58 -15.28 -0.16
CA GLU A 131 6.27 -13.84 -0.14
C GLU A 131 5.73 -13.46 1.24
N PRO A 132 6.27 -12.41 1.88
CA PRO A 132 5.84 -12.01 3.22
C PRO A 132 4.34 -11.79 3.24
N THR A 133 3.66 -12.54 4.10
CA THR A 133 2.22 -12.39 4.30
C THR A 133 1.93 -11.14 5.12
N ALA A 134 0.68 -10.67 5.10
CA ALA A 134 0.25 -9.56 5.96
C ALA A 134 0.52 -9.84 7.46
N ALA A 135 0.51 -11.11 7.86
CA ALA A 135 0.86 -11.52 9.22
C ALA A 135 2.36 -11.33 9.54
N ASP A 136 3.24 -11.53 8.56
CA ASP A 136 4.69 -11.34 8.75
C ASP A 136 5.04 -9.85 8.88
N HIS A 137 4.36 -8.98 8.13
CA HIS A 137 4.48 -7.52 8.31
C HIS A 137 3.93 -7.06 9.67
N PHE A 138 2.80 -7.63 10.09
CA PHE A 138 2.22 -7.32 11.39
C PHE A 138 3.11 -7.78 12.55
N GLU A 139 3.77 -8.93 12.40
CA GLU A 139 4.78 -9.40 13.35
C GLU A 139 5.95 -8.43 13.48
N GLY A 140 6.48 -7.93 12.36
CA GLY A 140 7.54 -6.91 12.35
C GLY A 140 7.10 -5.60 13.03
N PHE A 141 5.85 -5.18 12.83
CA PHE A 141 5.27 -4.03 13.52
C PHE A 141 5.20 -4.23 15.04
N LEU A 142 4.71 -5.38 15.49
CA LEU A 142 4.62 -5.70 16.92
C LEU A 142 6.02 -5.77 17.58
N ALA A 143 7.00 -6.35 16.87
CA ALA A 143 8.39 -6.39 17.31
C ALA A 143 8.99 -4.98 17.40
N GLY A 144 8.74 -4.11 16.41
CA GLY A 144 9.18 -2.71 16.42
C GLY A 144 8.59 -1.88 17.56
N MET A 145 7.38 -2.22 18.02
CA MET A 145 6.75 -1.59 19.20
C MET A 145 7.22 -2.18 20.54
N GLY A 146 8.06 -3.22 20.51
CA GLY A 146 8.59 -3.89 21.71
C GLY A 146 7.61 -4.83 22.39
N PHE A 147 6.57 -5.31 21.70
CA PHE A 147 5.63 -6.29 22.24
C PHE A 147 6.18 -7.71 22.08
N ALA A 148 6.73 -8.24 23.17
CA ALA A 148 7.22 -9.61 23.25
C ALA A 148 6.07 -10.63 23.13
N ASP A 149 6.43 -11.86 22.77
CA ASP A 149 5.49 -12.97 22.74
C ASP A 149 4.91 -13.22 24.14
N GLY A 150 3.57 -13.31 24.22
CA GLY A 150 2.84 -13.44 25.48
C GLY A 150 2.32 -12.14 26.10
N ASP A 151 2.59 -10.96 25.51
CA ASP A 151 2.02 -9.70 25.98
C ASP A 151 0.50 -9.64 25.68
N VAL A 152 -0.31 -9.36 26.71
CA VAL A 152 -1.77 -9.18 26.59
C VAL A 152 -2.12 -8.07 25.60
N ARG A 153 -1.27 -7.04 25.49
CA ARG A 153 -1.44 -5.92 24.54
C ARG A 153 -1.32 -6.37 23.08
N ARG A 154 -0.51 -7.39 22.81
CA ARG A 154 -0.37 -8.01 21.48
C ARG A 154 -1.70 -8.60 21.02
N VAL A 155 -2.36 -9.36 21.90
CA VAL A 155 -3.65 -10.00 21.64
C VAL A 155 -4.76 -8.97 21.42
N MET A 156 -4.83 -7.93 22.27
CA MET A 156 -5.83 -6.86 22.13
C MET A 156 -5.69 -6.12 20.79
N LEU A 157 -4.45 -5.80 20.41
CA LEU A 157 -4.16 -5.08 19.17
C LEU A 157 -4.48 -5.93 17.94
N THR A 158 -4.14 -7.23 17.96
CA THR A 158 -4.54 -8.17 16.92
C THR A 158 -6.06 -8.19 16.75
N LYS A 159 -6.84 -8.25 17.83
CA LYS A 159 -8.32 -8.25 17.78
C LYS A 159 -8.87 -6.97 17.17
N GLN A 160 -8.39 -5.82 17.62
CA GLN A 160 -8.83 -4.52 17.11
C GLN A 160 -8.55 -4.37 15.60
N ILE A 161 -7.36 -4.80 15.16
CA ILE A 161 -6.97 -4.73 13.75
C ILE A 161 -7.74 -5.75 12.91
N ALA A 162 -7.95 -6.96 13.41
CA ALA A 162 -8.77 -7.97 12.74
C ALA A 162 -10.21 -7.48 12.53
N ASP A 163 -10.81 -6.81 13.52
CA ASP A 163 -12.16 -6.24 13.39
C ASP A 163 -12.21 -5.14 12.34
N ILE A 164 -11.22 -4.26 12.29
CA ILE A 164 -11.11 -3.23 11.23
C ILE A 164 -10.96 -3.89 9.85
N ILE A 165 -10.13 -4.93 9.71
CA ILE A 165 -9.91 -5.64 8.44
C ILE A 165 -11.20 -6.34 7.96
N LYS A 166 -12.01 -6.88 8.88
CA LYS A 166 -13.33 -7.46 8.56
C LYS A 166 -14.30 -6.42 8.02
N THR A 167 -14.29 -5.19 8.54
CA THR A 167 -15.14 -4.10 7.99
C THR A 167 -14.79 -3.70 6.55
N GLN A 168 -13.63 -4.13 6.05
CA GLN A 168 -13.15 -3.90 4.69
C GLN A 168 -13.29 -5.13 3.78
N ASP A 169 -14.10 -6.12 4.16
CA ASP A 169 -14.32 -7.40 3.45
C ASP A 169 -13.07 -8.29 3.26
N ARG A 170 -11.99 -8.04 4.01
CA ARG A 170 -10.73 -8.83 3.93
C ARG A 170 -10.65 -9.94 4.98
N ASN A 171 -11.69 -10.76 5.05
CA ASN A 171 -11.90 -11.75 6.12
C ASN A 171 -10.76 -12.77 6.26
N GLU A 172 -10.19 -13.25 5.16
CA GLU A 172 -9.08 -14.21 5.17
C GLU A 172 -7.82 -13.67 5.89
N THR A 173 -7.55 -12.37 5.72
CA THR A 173 -6.40 -11.73 6.39
C THR A 173 -6.65 -11.55 7.88
N ALA A 174 -7.88 -11.20 8.27
CA ALA A 174 -8.27 -11.05 9.67
C ALA A 174 -8.19 -12.38 10.42
N GLU A 175 -8.66 -13.48 9.80
CA GLU A 175 -8.59 -14.82 10.37
C GLU A 175 -7.14 -15.31 10.52
N GLU A 176 -6.27 -15.02 9.54
CA GLU A 176 -4.86 -15.38 9.64
C GLU A 176 -4.15 -14.66 10.80
N LEU A 177 -4.46 -13.38 11.03
CA LEU A 177 -3.91 -12.63 12.17
C LEU A 177 -4.38 -13.19 13.51
N LEU A 178 -5.68 -13.50 13.64
CA LEU A 178 -6.24 -14.08 14.86
C LEU A 178 -5.63 -15.46 15.14
N ARG A 179 -5.51 -16.31 14.11
CA ARG A 179 -4.93 -17.65 14.24
C ARG A 179 -3.49 -17.62 14.76
N ARG A 180 -2.69 -16.65 14.30
CA ARG A 180 -1.27 -16.57 14.63
C ARG A 180 -1.00 -15.87 15.97
N PHE A 181 -1.79 -14.88 16.36
CA PHE A 181 -1.49 -14.02 17.51
C PHE A 181 -2.55 -14.03 18.63
N ASP A 182 -3.68 -14.69 18.44
CA ASP A 182 -4.69 -14.99 19.47
C ASP A 182 -5.01 -16.50 19.46
N PRO A 183 -4.03 -17.37 19.78
CA PRO A 183 -4.27 -18.81 19.80
C PRO A 183 -5.39 -19.13 20.80
N PRO A 184 -6.41 -19.92 20.42
CA PRO A 184 -7.48 -20.29 21.35
C PRO A 184 -6.86 -20.99 22.56
N ALA A 185 -7.29 -20.58 23.75
CA ALA A 185 -6.79 -21.12 25.01
C ALA A 185 -6.76 -22.65 24.96
N ARG A 186 -5.57 -23.24 25.07
CA ARG A 186 -5.42 -24.68 25.26
C ARG A 186 -5.99 -24.98 26.65
N HIS A 187 -7.15 -25.62 26.69
CA HIS A 187 -7.61 -26.28 27.89
C HIS A 187 -6.61 -27.37 28.25
N THR A 188 -5.74 -27.11 29.23
CA THR A 188 -5.11 -28.18 30.01
C THR A 188 -6.16 -28.69 30.99
N PRO A 189 -6.52 -29.99 30.98
CA PRO A 189 -7.28 -30.56 32.09
C PRO A 189 -6.45 -30.34 33.35
N ASP A 190 -7.12 -29.84 34.38
CA ASP A 190 -6.57 -29.62 35.72
C ASP A 190 -5.87 -30.92 36.19
N ASP A 191 -4.56 -30.86 36.38
CA ASP A 191 -3.82 -31.90 37.08
C ASP A 191 -3.95 -31.57 38.57
N ASP A 192 -4.96 -32.19 39.17
CA ASP A 192 -5.38 -32.07 40.56
C ASP A 192 -4.22 -32.59 41.46
N THR A 193 -3.28 -31.70 41.75
CA THR A 193 -2.17 -31.93 42.68
C THR A 193 -2.69 -31.75 44.09
N SER A 194 -3.35 -32.79 44.60
CA SER A 194 -3.51 -32.97 46.04
C SER A 194 -2.20 -33.52 46.64
N ASP A 195 -1.40 -32.57 47.10
CA ASP A 195 -0.61 -32.59 48.33
C ASP A 195 -0.82 -33.82 49.24
N GLU A 196 0.21 -34.66 49.42
CA GLU A 196 0.39 -35.39 50.67
C GLU A 196 1.87 -35.35 51.10
N THR A 197 2.06 -34.61 52.17
CA THR A 197 3.31 -34.19 52.81
C THR A 197 4.01 -35.36 53.53
N PRO A 198 5.35 -35.47 53.53
CA PRO A 198 6.05 -36.50 54.29
C PRO A 198 6.31 -36.04 55.74
N GLY A 199 5.96 -36.86 56.73
CA GLY A 199 6.27 -36.60 58.14
C GLY A 199 6.18 -37.83 59.04
N LEU A 200 7.37 -38.40 59.35
CA LEU A 200 7.79 -39.22 60.50
C LEU A 200 6.88 -40.35 61.02
#